data_AF-M7CJM0-F1
#
_entry.id   AF-M7CJM0-F1
#
_cell.length_a   1.000
_cell.length_b   1.000
_cell.length_c   1.000
_cell.angle_alpha   90.00
_cell.angle_beta   90.00
_cell.angle_gamma   90.00
#
_symmetry.space_group_name_H-M   'P 1'
#
loop_
_entity.id
_entity.type
_entity.pdbx_description
1 polymer ?
#
loop_
_entity_poly.entity_id
_entity_poly.type
_entity_poly.pdbx_seq_one_letter_code
_entity_poly.pdbx_strand_id
1 'polypeptide(L)'
;MPLSCFLGNVYAENIDVLRDGTGPSGLRLRLLTAGCGPGVLADAKMRVFERCVYFGDSCQDVLSTLGSPHKVFYKSEDKMKIHSPSPHKQVPSKCNDYFFNYFTLGVDILFDANTHKVKKFVLHTNYPGHYNFNIYHRCEFKIPLAVKRDSADSQTETCTTYSKWDSIQDLLGHPVEKPVVLHRSSSPNNTNPFGSTFCFGLQRMIFEVMQNNHIASVTLYGPARPSSQLRTSDLPQ
;
A
#
# COMPACT_ATOMS: atom_id res chain seq x y z
N MET A 1 10.83 -10.93 -15.41
CA MET A 1 11.85 -11.46 -14.48
C MET A 1 12.06 -12.94 -14.78
N PRO A 2 13.29 -13.43 -15.02
CA PRO A 2 13.54 -14.86 -15.26
C PRO A 2 13.09 -15.74 -14.09
N LEU A 3 12.68 -16.98 -14.37
CA LEU A 3 12.23 -17.95 -13.36
C LEU A 3 13.27 -18.22 -12.26
N SER A 4 14.56 -18.22 -12.61
CA SER A 4 15.67 -18.39 -11.67
C SER A 4 15.75 -17.30 -10.60
N CYS A 5 15.20 -16.11 -10.87
CA CYS A 5 15.21 -14.99 -9.93
C CYS A 5 14.11 -15.11 -8.85
N PHE A 6 13.15 -16.03 -9.02
CA PHE A 6 12.07 -16.17 -8.04
C PHE A 6 12.58 -16.78 -6.73
N LEU A 7 13.51 -17.73 -6.77
CA LEU A 7 14.12 -18.38 -5.59
C LEU A 7 13.09 -18.82 -4.52
N GLY A 8 11.92 -19.29 -4.95
CA GLY A 8 10.81 -19.68 -4.07
C GLY A 8 9.96 -18.53 -3.52
N ASN A 9 10.27 -17.28 -3.87
CA ASN A 9 9.47 -16.11 -3.51
C ASN A 9 8.25 -15.94 -4.43
N VAL A 10 7.29 -15.19 -3.90
CA VAL A 10 6.12 -14.72 -4.64
C VAL A 10 6.31 -13.24 -4.95
N TYR A 11 6.06 -12.86 -6.21
CA TYR A 11 6.13 -11.47 -6.68
C TYR A 11 4.75 -10.99 -7.12
N ALA A 12 4.51 -9.68 -7.05
CA ALA A 12 3.31 -9.08 -7.63
C ALA A 12 3.59 -8.70 -9.10
N GLU A 13 2.75 -9.18 -10.02
CA GLU A 13 2.72 -8.72 -11.41
C GLU A 13 2.05 -7.35 -11.50
N ASN A 14 0.91 -7.20 -10.85
CA ASN A 14 0.19 -5.94 -10.68
C ASN A 14 -0.74 -6.00 -9.46
N ILE A 15 -1.17 -4.82 -9.03
CA ILE A 15 -2.09 -4.64 -7.90
C ILE A 15 -3.19 -3.66 -8.30
N ASP A 16 -4.43 -4.15 -8.38
CA ASP A 16 -5.59 -3.30 -8.56
C ASP A 16 -6.09 -2.82 -7.19
N VAL A 17 -6.19 -1.51 -7.01
CA VAL A 17 -6.82 -0.93 -5.83
C VAL A 17 -8.33 -0.99 -6.00
N LEU A 18 -8.96 -1.83 -5.18
CA LEU A 18 -10.41 -2.02 -5.18
C LEU A 18 -11.05 -0.83 -4.46
N ARG A 19 -12.08 -0.25 -5.08
CA ARG A 19 -12.80 0.91 -4.54
C ARG A 19 -14.30 0.65 -4.50
N ASP A 20 -14.95 1.24 -3.50
CA ASP A 20 -16.40 1.36 -3.38
C ASP A 20 -16.79 2.85 -3.36
N GLY A 21 -18.10 3.13 -3.27
CA GLY A 21 -18.61 4.51 -3.23
C GLY A 21 -18.10 5.35 -2.05
N THR A 22 -17.45 4.75 -1.06
CA THR A 22 -16.89 5.43 0.11
C THR A 22 -15.37 5.60 0.03
N GLY A 23 -14.65 4.84 -0.80
CA GLY A 23 -13.19 4.96 -0.91
C GLY A 23 -12.51 3.64 -1.29
N PRO A 24 -11.19 3.50 -1.05
CA PRO A 24 -10.51 2.22 -1.21
C PRO A 24 -11.07 1.21 -0.19
N SER A 25 -11.30 -0.03 -0.66
CA SER A 25 -11.84 -1.15 0.13
C SER A 25 -10.84 -2.28 0.34
N GLY A 26 -9.85 -2.40 -0.56
CA GLY A 26 -8.84 -3.45 -0.51
C GLY A 26 -7.92 -3.46 -1.72
N LEU A 27 -7.14 -4.51 -1.84
CA LEU A 27 -6.20 -4.78 -2.92
C LEU A 27 -6.57 -6.11 -3.58
N ARG A 28 -6.56 -6.15 -4.90
CA ARG A 28 -6.49 -7.39 -5.68
C ARG A 28 -5.09 -7.51 -6.26
N LEU A 29 -4.36 -8.53 -5.82
CA LEU A 29 -2.99 -8.79 -6.20
C LEU A 29 -2.98 -9.94 -7.21
N ARG A 30 -2.36 -9.70 -8.37
CA ARG A 30 -2.01 -10.75 -9.32
C ARG A 30 -0.59 -11.21 -9.04
N LEU A 31 -0.47 -12.42 -8.51
CA LEU A 31 0.76 -12.96 -7.95
C LEU A 31 1.42 -13.96 -8.89
N LEU A 32 2.74 -13.88 -8.95
CA LEU A 32 3.62 -14.76 -9.72
C LEU A 32 4.45 -15.61 -8.77
N THR A 33 4.47 -16.91 -8.99
CA THR A 33 5.34 -17.85 -8.26
C THR A 33 5.94 -18.87 -9.21
N ALA A 34 7.16 -19.32 -8.92
CA ALA A 34 7.73 -20.50 -9.54
C ALA A 34 7.36 -21.72 -8.70
N GLY A 35 6.85 -22.79 -9.33
CA GLY A 35 6.53 -24.01 -8.60
C GLY A 35 7.76 -24.60 -7.88
N CYS A 36 7.66 -24.82 -6.57
CA CYS A 36 8.67 -25.54 -5.80
C CYS A 36 8.26 -27.00 -5.63
N GLY A 37 8.99 -27.91 -6.27
CA GLY A 37 8.92 -29.36 -6.05
C GLY A 37 10.32 -29.96 -6.08
N PRO A 38 10.64 -30.96 -5.23
CA PRO A 38 11.94 -31.63 -5.27
C PRO A 38 12.18 -32.22 -6.67
N GLY A 39 13.26 -31.81 -7.35
CA GLY A 39 13.63 -32.30 -8.69
C GLY A 39 13.17 -31.47 -9.90
N VAL A 40 12.48 -30.32 -9.69
CA VAL A 40 11.75 -29.61 -10.76
C VAL A 40 12.42 -28.28 -11.18
N LEU A 41 13.72 -28.06 -10.99
CA LEU A 41 14.36 -26.84 -11.53
C LEU A 41 14.32 -26.80 -13.07
N ALA A 42 14.33 -27.96 -13.73
CA ALA A 42 14.29 -28.05 -15.19
C ALA A 42 12.88 -27.86 -15.79
N ASP A 43 11.81 -27.99 -14.99
CA ASP A 43 10.41 -27.96 -15.47
C ASP A 43 9.51 -27.03 -14.61
N ALA A 44 10.14 -26.10 -13.88
CA ALA A 44 9.45 -25.12 -13.05
C ALA A 44 8.64 -24.17 -13.92
N LYS A 45 7.32 -24.37 -13.97
CA LYS A 45 6.40 -23.46 -14.67
C LYS A 45 6.01 -22.29 -13.76
N MET A 46 6.01 -21.09 -14.32
CA MET A 46 5.45 -19.91 -13.67
C MET A 46 3.95 -20.13 -13.46
N ARG A 47 3.47 -19.90 -12.23
CA ARG A 47 2.06 -19.90 -11.92
C ARG A 47 1.62 -18.49 -11.60
N VAL A 48 0.47 -18.12 -12.16
CA VAL A 48 -0.19 -16.85 -11.91
C VAL A 48 -1.49 -17.12 -11.19
N PHE A 49 -1.75 -16.40 -10.12
CA PHE A 49 -3.01 -16.52 -9.38
C PHE A 49 -3.38 -15.18 -8.75
N GLU A 50 -4.68 -14.97 -8.56
CA GLU A 50 -5.19 -13.74 -7.98
C GLU A 50 -5.59 -13.94 -6.52
N ARG A 51 -5.31 -12.92 -5.70
CA ARG A 51 -5.63 -12.90 -4.28
C ARG A 51 -6.11 -11.53 -3.87
N CYS A 52 -7.10 -11.48 -2.97
CA CYS A 52 -7.65 -10.23 -2.49
C CYS A 52 -7.42 -10.08 -1.00
N VAL A 53 -7.01 -8.88 -0.56
CA VAL A 53 -6.89 -8.51 0.85
C VAL A 53 -7.65 -7.21 1.08
N TYR A 54 -8.47 -7.17 2.12
CA TYR A 54 -9.39 -6.06 2.40
C TYR A 54 -9.08 -5.37 3.72
N PHE A 55 -9.57 -4.14 3.87
CA PHE A 55 -9.60 -3.50 5.19
C PHE A 55 -10.47 -4.32 6.16
N GLY A 56 -9.94 -4.56 7.35
CA GLY A 56 -10.61 -5.38 8.36
C GLY A 56 -10.25 -6.87 8.36
N ASP A 57 -9.51 -7.37 7.36
CA ASP A 57 -9.00 -8.75 7.38
C ASP A 57 -8.07 -8.97 8.58
N SER A 58 -8.11 -10.17 9.17
CA SER A 58 -7.22 -10.53 10.28
C SER A 58 -5.80 -10.82 9.78
N CYS A 59 -4.82 -10.87 10.70
CA CYS A 59 -3.47 -11.27 10.33
C CYS A 59 -3.44 -12.72 9.77
N GLN A 60 -4.30 -13.62 10.27
CA GLN A 60 -4.42 -14.98 9.77
C GLN A 60 -4.96 -15.01 8.34
N ASP A 61 -5.97 -14.19 8.04
CA ASP A 61 -6.52 -14.06 6.68
C ASP A 61 -5.43 -13.61 5.71
N VAL A 62 -4.68 -12.56 6.06
CA VAL A 62 -3.57 -12.05 5.24
C VAL A 62 -2.47 -13.10 5.06
N LEU A 63 -2.06 -13.80 6.12
CA LEU A 63 -1.04 -14.85 6.04
C LEU A 63 -1.49 -16.02 5.15
N SER A 64 -2.75 -16.43 5.26
CA SER A 64 -3.31 -17.50 4.40
C SER A 64 -3.42 -17.08 2.93
N THR A 65 -3.58 -15.78 2.69
CA THR A 65 -3.78 -15.22 1.35
C THR A 65 -2.46 -14.93 0.63
N LEU A 66 -1.49 -14.32 1.33
CA LEU A 66 -0.23 -13.82 0.75
C LEU A 66 1.02 -14.58 1.21
N GLY A 67 0.92 -15.42 2.24
CA GLY A 67 2.06 -16.06 2.89
C GLY A 67 2.75 -15.15 3.91
N SER A 68 3.91 -15.61 4.40
CA SER A 68 4.68 -14.91 5.42
C SER A 68 5.27 -13.59 4.89
N PRO A 69 5.23 -12.50 5.68
CA PRO A 69 5.93 -11.27 5.33
C PRO A 69 7.45 -11.47 5.43
N HIS A 70 8.20 -10.60 4.76
CA HIS A 70 9.66 -10.59 4.83
C HIS A 70 10.15 -10.00 6.14
N LYS A 71 9.40 -9.03 6.68
CA LYS A 71 9.71 -8.37 7.95
C LYS A 71 8.42 -7.97 8.65
N VAL A 72 8.44 -8.08 9.98
CA VAL A 72 7.41 -7.50 10.85
C VAL A 72 8.03 -6.31 11.58
N PHE A 73 7.36 -5.17 11.54
CA PHE A 73 7.82 -3.94 12.21
C PHE A 73 6.76 -3.37 13.13
N TYR A 74 7.08 -3.20 14.41
CA TYR A 74 6.20 -2.60 15.40
C TYR A 74 6.45 -1.10 15.47
N LYS A 75 5.39 -0.30 15.34
CA LYS A 75 5.49 1.15 15.40
C LYS A 75 5.89 1.55 16.82
N SER A 76 7.00 2.25 17.00
CA SER A 76 7.47 2.63 18.34
C SER A 76 6.58 3.69 18.99
N GLU A 77 6.12 4.70 18.23
CA GLU A 77 5.25 5.78 18.72
C GLU A 77 4.41 6.39 17.59
N ASP A 78 3.22 6.92 17.91
CA ASP A 78 2.40 7.65 16.95
C ASP A 78 2.75 9.14 16.90
N LYS A 79 3.65 9.50 15.97
CA LYS A 79 4.16 10.87 15.78
C LYS A 79 3.07 11.92 15.52
N MET A 80 1.87 11.52 15.09
CA MET A 80 0.73 12.43 14.90
C MET A 80 0.00 12.78 16.21
N LYS A 81 0.27 12.06 17.31
CA LYS A 81 -0.36 12.33 18.63
C LYS A 81 -0.02 13.72 19.19
N ILE A 82 1.04 14.37 18.69
CA ILE A 82 1.40 15.75 19.07
C ILE A 82 0.33 16.77 18.65
N HIS A 83 -0.48 16.46 17.64
CA HIS A 83 -1.59 17.30 17.19
C HIS A 83 -2.93 16.92 17.86
N SER A 84 -2.91 16.01 18.85
CA SER A 84 -4.12 15.67 19.58
C SER A 84 -4.58 16.86 20.43
N PRO A 85 -5.87 17.21 20.44
CA PRO A 85 -6.38 18.37 21.18
C PRO A 85 -6.28 18.22 22.71
N SER A 86 -5.87 17.06 23.23
CA SER A 86 -5.74 16.78 24.67
C SER A 86 -4.45 16.02 25.02
N PRO A 87 -3.29 16.70 25.01
CA PRO A 87 -2.00 16.07 25.27
C PRO A 87 -1.81 15.49 26.68
N HIS A 88 -2.52 16.04 27.67
CA HIS A 88 -2.37 15.67 29.09
C HIS A 88 -3.22 14.47 29.54
N LYS A 89 -4.18 14.02 28.72
CA LYS A 89 -5.03 12.84 29.03
C LYS A 89 -4.54 11.56 28.36
N GLN A 90 -3.27 11.54 27.93
CA GLN A 90 -2.73 10.45 27.15
C GLN A 90 -2.43 9.24 28.04
N VAL A 91 -3.29 8.22 27.95
CA VAL A 91 -2.94 6.88 28.41
C VAL A 91 -2.03 6.25 27.34
N PRO A 92 -0.83 5.75 27.69
CA PRO A 92 -0.01 4.99 26.76
C PRO A 92 -0.82 3.84 26.15
N SER A 93 -0.78 3.70 24.83
CA SER A 93 -1.37 2.54 24.16
C SER A 93 -0.66 1.29 24.68
N LYS A 94 -1.40 0.30 25.22
CA LYS A 94 -0.81 -0.94 25.77
C LYS A 94 -0.05 -1.75 24.71
N CYS A 95 -0.46 -1.62 23.44
CA CYS A 95 0.11 -2.28 22.29
C CYS A 95 0.26 -1.27 21.14
N ASN A 96 1.22 -1.54 20.26
CA ASN A 96 1.53 -0.70 19.12
C ASN A 96 1.11 -1.36 17.80
N ASP A 97 0.59 -0.56 16.86
CA ASP A 97 0.27 -1.01 15.51
C ASP A 97 1.53 -1.61 14.86
N TYR A 98 1.36 -2.62 14.02
CA TYR A 98 2.49 -3.33 13.41
C TYR A 98 2.29 -3.55 11.91
N PHE A 99 3.40 -3.57 11.19
CA PHE A 99 3.43 -3.76 9.75
C PHE A 99 3.88 -5.16 9.40
N PHE A 100 3.24 -5.73 8.39
CA PHE A 100 3.80 -6.80 7.57
C PHE A 100 4.39 -6.17 6.30
N ASN A 101 5.70 -6.29 6.13
CA ASN A 101 6.41 -5.78 4.96
C ASN A 101 6.59 -6.91 3.93
N TYR A 102 5.99 -6.75 2.76
CA TYR A 102 6.10 -7.66 1.62
C TYR A 102 7.00 -7.04 0.55
N PHE A 103 8.32 -7.14 0.74
CA PHE A 103 9.30 -6.49 -0.14
C PHE A 103 9.15 -6.91 -1.61
N THR A 104 8.92 -8.19 -1.89
CA THR A 104 8.74 -8.70 -3.27
C THR A 104 7.40 -8.32 -3.90
N LEU A 105 6.41 -7.92 -3.10
CA LEU A 105 5.12 -7.42 -3.59
C LEU A 105 5.09 -5.89 -3.71
N GLY A 106 6.05 -5.19 -3.09
CA GLY A 106 6.07 -3.74 -3.02
C GLY A 106 5.01 -3.17 -2.09
N VAL A 107 4.54 -3.95 -1.10
CA VAL A 107 3.40 -3.59 -0.24
C VAL A 107 3.74 -3.70 1.24
N ASP A 108 3.32 -2.72 2.02
CA ASP A 108 3.21 -2.85 3.48
C ASP A 108 1.75 -2.89 3.91
N ILE A 109 1.45 -3.75 4.88
CA ILE A 109 0.11 -3.90 5.47
C ILE A 109 0.20 -3.55 6.95
N LEU A 110 -0.50 -2.49 7.36
CA LEU A 110 -0.58 -2.07 8.76
C LEU A 110 -1.76 -2.75 9.45
N PHE A 111 -1.50 -3.37 10.59
CA PHE A 111 -2.50 -3.93 11.48
C PHE A 111 -2.69 -3.05 12.70
N ASP A 112 -3.95 -2.91 13.10
CA ASP A 112 -4.32 -2.29 14.37
C ASP A 112 -3.87 -3.18 15.54
N ALA A 113 -3.21 -2.59 16.54
CA ALA A 113 -2.68 -3.33 17.68
C ALA A 113 -3.75 -3.98 18.56
N ASN A 114 -4.96 -3.41 18.58
CA ASN A 114 -6.01 -3.84 19.48
C ASN A 114 -6.88 -4.91 18.81
N THR A 115 -7.20 -4.71 17.53
CA THR A 115 -8.08 -5.64 16.81
C THR A 115 -7.33 -6.66 15.96
N HIS A 116 -6.03 -6.50 15.73
CA HIS A 116 -5.21 -7.30 14.81
C HIS A 116 -5.79 -7.38 13.39
N LYS A 117 -6.40 -6.28 12.94
CA LYS A 117 -7.05 -6.17 11.64
C LYS A 117 -6.36 -5.15 10.75
N VAL A 118 -6.40 -5.39 9.44
CA VAL A 118 -5.83 -4.49 8.44
C VAL A 118 -6.47 -3.10 8.52
N LYS A 119 -5.62 -2.09 8.66
CA LYS A 119 -5.96 -0.67 8.86
C LYS A 119 -5.47 0.21 7.72
N LYS A 120 -4.30 -0.09 7.15
CA LYS A 120 -3.69 0.67 6.04
C LYS A 120 -2.92 -0.25 5.09
N PHE A 121 -2.85 0.16 3.83
CA PHE A 121 -1.92 -0.39 2.85
C PHE A 121 -0.96 0.70 2.41
N VAL A 122 0.31 0.37 2.17
CA VAL A 122 1.30 1.26 1.55
C VAL A 122 1.85 0.59 0.31
N LEU A 123 1.72 1.25 -0.84
CA LEU A 123 2.20 0.76 -2.14
C LEU A 123 3.47 1.52 -2.50
N HIS A 124 4.58 0.82 -2.73
CA HIS A 124 5.89 1.42 -3.01
C HIS A 124 6.25 1.34 -4.49
N THR A 125 6.62 2.47 -5.11
CA THR A 125 6.94 2.53 -6.55
C THR A 125 8.41 2.24 -6.88
N ASN A 126 9.28 2.27 -5.86
CA ASN A 126 10.71 2.01 -5.99
C ASN A 126 11.41 2.91 -7.04
N TYR A 127 11.19 4.22 -6.98
CA TYR A 127 11.95 5.19 -7.80
C TYR A 127 13.32 5.52 -7.18
N PRO A 128 14.39 5.64 -7.99
CA PRO A 128 15.68 6.16 -7.55
C PRO A 128 15.53 7.56 -6.95
N GLY A 129 16.33 7.86 -5.93
CA GLY A 129 16.23 9.14 -5.20
C GLY A 129 15.12 9.16 -4.15
N HIS A 130 14.42 8.06 -3.92
CA HIS A 130 13.62 7.89 -2.71
C HIS A 130 14.41 7.15 -1.63
N TYR A 131 14.13 7.47 -0.38
CA TYR A 131 14.77 6.85 0.77
C TYR A 131 14.61 5.31 0.81
N ASN A 132 13.48 4.77 0.36
CA ASN A 132 13.22 3.32 0.33
C ASN A 132 13.69 2.64 -0.97
N PHE A 133 14.43 3.35 -1.84
CA PHE A 133 14.89 2.79 -3.10
C PHE A 133 15.70 1.50 -2.87
N ASN A 134 15.45 0.49 -3.69
CA ASN A 134 16.06 -0.84 -3.66
C ASN A 134 15.71 -1.72 -2.44
N ILE A 135 14.78 -1.27 -1.57
CA ILE A 135 14.24 -2.12 -0.48
C ILE A 135 13.06 -2.96 -0.99
N TYR A 136 12.22 -2.37 -1.84
CA TYR A 136 10.99 -2.98 -2.34
C TYR A 136 11.10 -3.28 -3.83
N HIS A 137 10.48 -4.37 -4.26
CA HIS A 137 10.09 -4.51 -5.66
C HIS A 137 9.08 -3.40 -6.00
N ARG A 138 9.09 -2.92 -7.24
CA ARG A 138 8.12 -1.92 -7.70
C ARG A 138 6.71 -2.54 -7.63
N CYS A 139 5.82 -1.89 -6.89
CA CYS A 139 4.41 -2.19 -6.92
C CYS A 139 3.81 -1.60 -8.21
N GLU A 140 3.39 -2.47 -9.13
CA GLU A 140 2.69 -2.10 -10.37
C GLU A 140 1.19 -1.90 -10.10
N PHE A 141 0.84 -0.79 -9.44
CA PHE A 141 -0.52 -0.52 -9.02
C PHE A 141 -1.37 0.15 -10.10
N LYS A 142 -2.68 -0.04 -9.99
CA LYS A 142 -3.71 0.70 -10.73
C LYS A 142 -4.78 1.19 -9.75
N ILE A 143 -5.00 2.50 -9.74
CA ILE A 143 -5.94 3.18 -8.85
C ILE A 143 -6.97 3.90 -9.72
N PRO A 144 -8.24 3.46 -9.74
CA PRO A 144 -9.30 4.24 -10.37
C PRO A 144 -9.57 5.49 -9.53
N LEU A 145 -9.34 6.68 -10.06
CA LEU A 145 -9.59 7.97 -9.43
C LEU A 145 -10.92 8.55 -9.94
N ALA A 146 -11.78 8.99 -9.03
CA ALA A 146 -13.01 9.69 -9.43
C ALA A 146 -12.65 11.13 -9.81
N VAL A 147 -12.99 11.55 -11.02
CA VAL A 147 -12.75 12.91 -11.52
C VAL A 147 -14.09 13.60 -11.69
N LYS A 148 -14.24 14.76 -11.05
CA LYS A 148 -15.40 15.63 -11.27
C LYS A 148 -15.07 16.58 -12.42
N ARG A 149 -15.66 16.35 -13.58
CA ARG A 149 -15.75 17.35 -14.65
C ARG A 149 -17.12 18.03 -14.56
N ASP A 150 -17.27 19.22 -15.13
CA ASP A 150 -18.53 19.99 -15.10
C ASP A 150 -19.71 19.29 -15.81
N SER A 151 -19.44 18.19 -16.52
CA SER A 151 -20.45 17.30 -17.10
C SER A 151 -21.00 16.33 -16.05
N ALA A 152 -22.31 16.14 -16.01
CA ALA A 152 -23.03 15.36 -14.99
C ALA A 152 -22.62 13.87 -14.80
N ASP A 153 -21.72 13.34 -15.64
CA ASP A 153 -21.17 11.99 -15.51
C ASP A 153 -19.83 11.97 -14.78
N SER A 154 -19.79 11.24 -13.66
CA SER A 154 -18.56 10.96 -12.92
C SER A 154 -17.64 10.07 -13.76
N GLN A 155 -16.58 10.64 -14.33
CA GLN A 155 -15.56 9.88 -15.06
C GLN A 155 -14.51 9.31 -14.08
N THR A 156 -14.02 8.12 -14.39
CA THR A 156 -12.93 7.48 -13.63
C THR A 156 -11.66 7.44 -14.45
N GLU A 157 -10.58 8.03 -13.94
CA GLU A 157 -9.26 8.01 -14.56
C GLU A 157 -8.34 7.06 -13.81
N THR A 158 -7.53 6.26 -14.51
CA THR A 158 -6.65 5.29 -13.85
C THR A 158 -5.29 5.90 -13.57
N CYS A 159 -4.99 6.14 -12.29
CA CYS A 159 -3.64 6.43 -11.82
C CYS A 159 -2.82 5.14 -11.75
N THR A 160 -1.62 5.16 -12.30
CA THR A 160 -0.69 4.02 -12.30
C THR A 160 0.58 4.37 -11.55
N THR A 161 1.44 3.38 -11.31
CA THR A 161 2.78 3.55 -10.75
C THR A 161 3.64 4.57 -11.52
N TYR A 162 3.36 4.75 -12.81
CA TYR A 162 4.10 5.64 -13.71
C TYR A 162 3.49 7.03 -13.85
N SER A 163 2.31 7.26 -13.25
CA SER A 163 1.66 8.56 -13.28
C SER A 163 2.49 9.60 -12.51
N LYS A 164 2.59 10.80 -13.07
CA LYS A 164 3.19 11.94 -12.37
C LYS A 164 2.13 12.71 -11.60
N TRP A 165 2.56 13.31 -10.50
CA TRP A 165 1.66 14.04 -9.60
C TRP A 165 1.02 15.27 -10.27
N ASP A 166 1.77 16.02 -11.07
CA ASP A 166 1.27 17.17 -11.83
C ASP A 166 0.09 16.80 -12.72
N SER A 167 0.21 15.71 -13.47
CA SER A 167 -0.83 15.19 -14.35
C SER A 167 -2.09 14.77 -13.58
N ILE A 168 -1.93 14.19 -12.38
CA ILE A 168 -3.06 13.84 -11.51
C ILE A 168 -3.72 15.10 -10.95
N GLN A 169 -2.93 16.10 -10.55
CA GLN A 169 -3.43 17.35 -10.01
C GLN A 169 -4.25 18.12 -11.04
N ASP A 170 -3.78 18.19 -12.29
CA ASP A 170 -4.49 18.84 -13.39
C ASP A 170 -5.85 18.20 -13.66
N LEU A 171 -5.96 16.87 -13.52
CA LEU A 171 -7.23 16.15 -13.68
C LEU A 171 -8.27 16.54 -12.63
N LEU A 172 -7.86 16.97 -11.43
CA LEU A 172 -8.78 17.28 -10.33
C LEU A 172 -9.40 18.69 -10.43
N GLY A 173 -8.88 19.56 -11.31
CA GLY A 173 -9.44 20.90 -11.59
C GLY A 173 -9.33 21.93 -10.47
N HIS A 174 -8.92 21.52 -9.25
CA HIS A 174 -8.76 22.40 -8.10
C HIS A 174 -7.42 22.16 -7.40
N PRO A 175 -6.78 23.21 -6.86
CA PRO A 175 -5.56 23.05 -6.07
C PRO A 175 -5.84 22.12 -4.88
N VAL A 176 -5.06 21.03 -4.78
CA VAL A 176 -5.09 20.16 -3.61
C VAL A 176 -4.63 20.96 -2.39
N GLU A 177 -5.16 20.63 -1.21
CA GLU A 177 -4.70 21.22 0.06
C GLU A 177 -3.17 21.19 0.18
N LYS A 178 -2.62 22.14 0.95
CA LYS A 178 -1.17 22.24 1.14
C LYS A 178 -0.63 20.89 1.66
N PRO A 179 0.42 20.33 1.01
CA PRO A 179 0.93 19.02 1.40
C PRO A 179 1.62 19.07 2.75
N VAL A 180 1.61 17.94 3.45
CA VAL A 180 2.47 17.73 4.61
C VAL A 180 3.88 17.43 4.11
N VAL A 181 4.88 18.17 4.60
CA VAL A 181 6.28 17.93 4.26
C VAL A 181 6.85 16.84 5.15
N LEU A 182 7.34 15.76 4.54
CA LEU A 182 7.91 14.63 5.24
C LEU A 182 9.44 14.70 5.23
N HIS A 183 10.01 15.01 6.39
CA HIS A 183 11.46 14.97 6.62
C HIS A 183 11.86 13.65 7.29
N ARG A 184 12.47 12.75 6.51
CA ARG A 184 13.02 11.47 7.00
C ARG A 184 14.45 11.63 7.57
N SER A 185 14.74 12.73 8.27
CA SER A 185 16.08 13.06 8.81
C SER A 185 16.15 12.99 10.34
N SER A 186 15.15 12.40 11.00
CA SER A 186 15.00 12.46 12.46
C SER A 186 15.69 11.33 13.24
N SER A 187 16.61 10.57 12.64
CA SER A 187 17.38 9.55 13.39
C SER A 187 18.85 9.55 12.95
N PRO A 188 19.82 9.43 13.88
CA PRO A 188 21.25 9.56 13.59
C PRO A 188 21.77 8.63 12.49
N ASN A 189 21.16 7.44 12.35
CA ASN A 189 21.57 6.40 11.41
C ASN A 189 20.62 6.28 10.21
N ASN A 190 19.72 7.26 10.01
CA ASN A 190 18.65 7.13 9.03
C ASN A 190 18.31 8.40 8.26
N THR A 191 19.32 9.22 7.98
CA THR A 191 19.14 10.49 7.29
C THR A 191 18.87 10.26 5.80
N ASN A 192 17.69 10.66 5.32
CA ASN A 192 17.38 10.66 3.89
C ASN A 192 18.29 11.63 3.12
N PRO A 193 19.18 11.15 2.23
CA PRO A 193 20.10 12.02 1.49
C PRO A 193 19.42 12.78 0.34
N PHE A 194 18.20 12.42 -0.03
CA PHE A 194 17.51 12.94 -1.21
C PHE A 194 16.55 14.11 -0.91
N GLY A 195 16.56 14.64 0.32
CA GLY A 195 15.68 15.74 0.73
C GLY A 195 14.29 15.27 1.19
N SER A 196 13.37 16.22 1.38
CA SER A 196 12.00 15.93 1.81
C SER A 196 11.10 15.47 0.66
N THR A 197 10.07 14.71 1.00
CA THR A 197 8.93 14.39 0.13
C THR A 197 7.68 15.14 0.58
N PHE A 198 6.68 15.22 -0.28
CA PHE A 198 5.41 15.93 -0.04
C PHE A 198 4.26 14.95 -0.01
N CYS A 199 3.46 14.98 1.04
CA CYS A 199 2.31 14.08 1.22
C CYS A 199 1.02 14.84 0.90
N PHE A 200 0.32 14.43 -0.16
CA PHE A 200 -0.96 15.00 -0.59
C PHE A 200 -2.11 14.05 -0.26
N GLY A 201 -3.15 14.57 0.39
CA GLY A 201 -4.38 13.82 0.65
C GLY A 201 -5.33 13.89 -0.54
N LEU A 202 -5.78 12.73 -1.03
CA LEU A 202 -6.75 12.65 -2.12
C LEU A 202 -7.64 11.40 -1.97
N GLN A 203 -8.95 11.57 -1.91
CA GLN A 203 -9.94 10.48 -1.96
C GLN A 203 -9.65 9.31 -1.00
N ARG A 204 -9.33 9.62 0.26
CA ARG A 204 -8.91 8.66 1.32
C ARG A 204 -7.62 7.90 1.03
N MET A 205 -6.74 8.53 0.27
CA MET A 205 -5.39 8.07 -0.01
C MET A 205 -4.43 9.21 0.27
N ILE A 206 -3.18 8.87 0.60
CA ILE A 206 -2.09 9.83 0.71
C ILE A 206 -1.05 9.46 -0.34
N PHE A 207 -0.74 10.42 -1.21
CA PHE A 207 0.31 10.29 -2.22
C PHE A 207 1.58 10.96 -1.67
N GLU A 208 2.63 10.18 -1.46
CA GLU A 208 3.97 10.69 -1.17
C GLU A 208 4.67 10.98 -2.49
N VAL A 209 4.98 12.25 -2.73
CA VAL A 209 5.52 12.77 -3.99
C VAL A 209 6.93 13.30 -3.78
N MET A 210 7.82 12.94 -4.68
CA MET A 210 9.20 13.41 -4.71
C MET A 210 9.30 14.78 -5.38
N GLN A 211 10.45 15.45 -5.23
CA GLN A 211 10.69 16.77 -5.84
C GLN A 211 10.61 16.78 -7.38
N ASN A 212 10.76 15.63 -8.03
CA ASN A 212 10.67 15.47 -9.47
C ASN A 212 9.27 15.02 -9.96
N ASN A 213 8.23 15.21 -9.15
CA ASN A 213 6.83 14.83 -9.40
C ASN A 213 6.54 13.33 -9.54
N HIS A 214 7.52 12.44 -9.32
CA HIS A 214 7.24 11.02 -9.22
C HIS A 214 6.57 10.69 -7.88
N ILE A 215 5.61 9.78 -7.93
CA ILE A 215 4.94 9.24 -6.75
C ILE A 215 5.87 8.18 -6.16
N ALA A 216 6.36 8.39 -4.95
CA ALA A 216 7.21 7.43 -4.24
C ALA A 216 6.40 6.32 -3.58
N SER A 217 5.27 6.69 -2.97
CA SER A 217 4.37 5.73 -2.36
C SER A 217 2.94 6.23 -2.33
N VAL A 218 1.99 5.30 -2.25
CA VAL A 218 0.57 5.60 -2.01
C VAL A 218 0.11 4.85 -0.78
N THR A 219 -0.38 5.60 0.22
CA THR A 219 -0.98 5.03 1.43
C THR A 219 -2.49 5.05 1.31
N LEU A 220 -3.11 3.87 1.37
CA LEU A 220 -4.56 3.71 1.40
C LEU A 220 -5.02 3.56 2.85
N TYR A 221 -6.11 4.25 3.20
CA TYR A 221 -6.78 4.07 4.49
C TYR A 221 -8.28 4.09 4.27
N GLY A 222 -8.97 3.16 4.93
CA GLY A 222 -10.41 2.98 4.80
C GLY A 222 -11.03 2.61 6.14
N PRO A 223 -12.35 2.78 6.29
CA PRO A 223 -13.04 2.26 7.45
C PRO A 223 -12.88 0.74 7.48
N ALA A 224 -12.77 0.17 8.69
CA ALA A 224 -12.89 -1.27 8.84
C ALA A 224 -14.28 -1.71 8.34
N ARG A 225 -14.35 -2.74 7.49
CA ARG A 225 -15.64 -3.29 7.06
C ARG A 225 -16.47 -3.68 8.29
N PRO A 226 -17.76 -3.28 8.37
CA PRO A 226 -18.66 -3.85 9.36
C PRO A 226 -18.78 -5.36 9.10
N SER A 227 -18.75 -6.15 10.17
CA SER A 227 -18.72 -7.62 10.18
C SER A 227 -19.92 -8.31 9.50
N SER A 228 -20.87 -7.56 8.95
CA SER A 228 -22.10 -8.07 8.35
C SER A 228 -21.99 -8.42 6.86
N GLN A 229 -20.86 -8.16 6.19
CA GLN A 229 -20.61 -8.66 4.83
C GLN A 229 -19.64 -9.84 4.88
N LEU A 230 -20.16 -10.99 5.32
CA LEU A 230 -19.56 -12.30 5.08
C LEU A 230 -19.43 -12.51 3.56
N ARG A 231 -18.27 -13.03 3.14
CA ARG A 231 -17.91 -13.32 1.75
C ARG A 231 -19.01 -14.16 1.09
N THR A 232 -19.83 -13.55 0.24
CA THR A 232 -20.60 -14.30 -0.74
C THR A 232 -19.67 -14.68 -1.90
N SER A 233 -19.37 -15.99 -1.94
CA SER A 233 -18.99 -16.81 -3.09
C SER A 233 -17.73 -16.46 -3.88
N ASP A 234 -16.62 -17.10 -3.51
CA ASP A 234 -15.67 -17.69 -4.46
C ASP A 234 -15.56 -19.18 -4.12
N LEU A 235 -16.56 -19.96 -4.55
CA LEU A 235 -16.44 -21.41 -4.69
C LEU A 235 -16.37 -21.68 -6.19
N PRO A 236 -15.30 -22.29 -6.72
CA PRO A 236 -15.30 -22.74 -8.10
C PRO A 236 -16.32 -23.87 -8.25
N GLN A 237 -17.21 -23.74 -9.24
CA GLN A 237 -17.92 -24.90 -9.82
C GLN A 237 -16.95 -25.76 -10.63
#